data_AF-A0AAU5XS14-F1
#
_entry.id   AF-A0AAU5XS14-F1
#
_cell.length_a   1.000
_cell.length_b   1.000
_cell.length_c   1.000
_cell.angle_alpha   90.00
_cell.angle_beta   90.00
_cell.angle_gamma   90.00
#
_symmetry.space_group_name_H-M   'P 1'
#
loop_
_entity.id
_entity.type
_entity.pdbx_description
1 polymer ?
#
loop_
_entity_poly.entity_id
_entity_poly.type
_entity_poly.pdbx_seq_one_letter_code
_entity_poly.pdbx_strand_id
1 'polypeptide(L)' 'MPVRSAAPPATDVVGLALEVLVAQGMSRPAARTALKAMAQERGLPVTRCAALVVAAVDGRMG' A
#
# COMPACT_ATOMS: atom_id res chain seq x y z
N MET A 1 10.66 -21.36 13.60
CA MET A 1 10.36 -21.23 12.16
C MET A 1 9.65 -19.89 11.97
N PRO A 2 10.08 -19.01 11.06
CA PRO A 2 9.40 -17.72 10.88
C PRO A 2 8.01 -18.00 10.35
N VAL A 3 7.00 -17.45 11.03
CA VAL A 3 5.61 -17.54 10.62
C VAL A 3 5.53 -17.05 9.19
N ARG A 4 5.08 -17.91 8.28
CA ARG A 4 4.63 -17.49 6.96
C ARG A 4 3.47 -16.55 7.24
N SER A 5 3.74 -15.25 7.29
CA SER A 5 2.71 -14.22 7.23
C SER A 5 1.90 -14.58 6.00
N ALA A 6 0.73 -15.16 6.22
CA ALA A 6 -0.22 -15.44 5.19
C ALA A 6 -0.42 -14.10 4.48
N ALA A 7 0.12 -13.99 3.26
CA ALA A 7 -0.21 -12.88 2.39
C ALA A 7 -1.74 -12.88 2.40
N PRO A 8 -2.40 -11.80 2.89
CA PRO A 8 -3.84 -11.74 2.79
C PRO A 8 -4.19 -12.00 1.33
N PRO A 9 -5.34 -12.63 1.06
CA PRO A 9 -5.74 -12.94 -0.31
C PRO A 9 -5.54 -11.68 -1.15
N ALA A 10 -5.31 -11.85 -2.44
CA ALA A 10 -5.16 -10.75 -3.39
C ALA A 10 -6.42 -9.85 -3.51
N THR A 11 -7.20 -9.67 -2.43
CA THR A 11 -7.83 -8.42 -2.04
C THR A 11 -6.94 -7.30 -2.50
N ASP A 12 -7.47 -6.52 -3.43
CA ASP A 12 -6.80 -5.47 -4.18
C ASP A 12 -5.95 -4.59 -3.25
N VAL A 13 -4.69 -4.97 -3.03
CA VAL A 13 -3.79 -4.32 -2.05
C VAL A 13 -3.55 -2.87 -2.47
N VAL A 14 -3.61 -2.63 -3.78
CA VAL A 14 -3.60 -1.30 -4.38
C VAL A 14 -4.87 -0.54 -4.01
N GLY A 15 -6.06 -1.14 -4.18
CA GLY A 15 -7.33 -0.57 -3.72
C GLY A 15 -7.33 -0.24 -2.22
N LEU A 16 -6.81 -1.15 -1.38
CA LEU A 16 -6.76 -0.95 0.07
C LEU A 16 -5.77 0.16 0.45
N ALA A 17 -4.60 0.23 -0.19
CA ALA A 17 -3.68 1.34 -0.03
C ALA A 17 -4.28 2.68 -0.47
N LEU A 18 -5.07 2.69 -1.56
CA LEU A 18 -5.78 3.88 -2.01
C LEU A 18 -6.84 4.32 -1.00
N GLU A 19 -7.64 3.40 -0.46
CA GLU A 19 -8.62 3.71 0.59
C GLU A 19 -7.95 4.29 1.84
N VAL A 20 -6.80 3.74 2.25
CA VAL A 20 -6.03 4.27 3.39
C VAL A 20 -5.47 5.67 3.11
N LEU A 21 -5.01 5.94 1.89
CA LEU A 21 -4.55 7.29 1.50
C LEU A 21 -5.72 8.28 1.39
N VAL A 22 -6.89 7.79 0.96
CA VAL A 22 -8.12 8.59 0.90
C VAL A 22 -8.64 8.91 2.29
N ALA A 23 -8.59 7.95 3.22
CA ALA A 23 -8.89 8.16 4.62
C ALA A 23 -7.95 9.18 5.29
N GLN A 24 -6.74 9.36 4.76
CA GLN A 24 -5.79 10.41 5.17
C GLN A 24 -6.06 11.78 4.51
N GLY A 25 -7.14 11.93 3.74
CA GLY A 25 -7.55 13.19 3.12
C GLY A 25 -7.05 13.41 1.69
N MET A 26 -6.44 12.40 1.05
CA MET A 26 -6.04 12.49 -0.35
C MET A 26 -7.17 12.10 -1.30
N SER A 27 -7.34 12.82 -2.40
CA SER A 27 -8.26 12.37 -3.46
C SER A 27 -7.74 11.08 -4.09
N ARG A 28 -8.62 10.12 -4.43
CA ARG A 28 -8.26 8.87 -5.16
C ARG A 28 -7.24 9.07 -6.31
N PRO A 29 -7.40 10.06 -7.22
CA PRO A 29 -6.41 10.29 -8.28
C PRO A 29 -5.05 10.76 -7.75
N ALA A 30 -5.01 11.56 -6.68
CA ALA A 30 -3.77 12.00 -6.05
C ALA A 30 -3.06 10.82 -5.37
N ALA A 31 -3.80 9.99 -4.62
CA ALA A 31 -3.30 8.77 -4.01
C ALA A 31 -2.68 7.81 -5.04
N ARG A 32 -3.35 7.61 -6.18
CA ARG A 32 -2.84 6.76 -7.27
C ARG A 32 -1.58 7.34 -7.93
N THR A 33 -1.53 8.66 -8.09
CA THR A 33 -0.35 9.35 -8.66
C THR A 33 0.84 9.25 -7.71
N ALA A 34 0.63 9.47 -6.41
CA ALA A 34 1.65 9.32 -5.38
C ALA A 34 2.17 7.87 -5.31
N LEU A 35 1.27 6.89 -5.34
CA LEU A 35 1.64 5.46 -5.35
C LEU A 35 2.49 5.10 -6.57
N LYS A 36 2.13 5.61 -7.75
CA LYS A 36 2.86 5.38 -8.99
C LYS A 36 4.23 6.09 -8.98
N ALA A 37 4.30 7.32 -8.49
CA ALA A 37 5.54 8.06 -8.34
C ALA A 37 6.51 7.33 -7.37
N MET A 38 6.03 6.90 -6.21
CA MET A 38 6.83 6.13 -5.25
C MET A 38 7.34 4.80 -5.85
N ALA A 39 6.50 4.10 -6.60
CA ALA A 39 6.88 2.88 -7.29
C ALA A 39 7.98 3.12 -8.33
N GLN A 40 7.87 4.21 -9.07
CA GLN A 40 8.85 4.61 -10.09
C GLN A 40 10.18 5.03 -9.45
N GLU A 41 10.17 5.84 -8.39
CA GLU A 41 11.38 6.27 -7.68
C GLU A 41 12.10 5.10 -7.00
N ARG A 42 11.35 4.12 -6.48
CA ARG A 42 11.89 2.92 -5.84
C ARG A 42 12.27 1.82 -6.84
N GLY A 43 11.88 1.95 -8.12
CA GLY A 43 12.04 0.91 -9.13
C GLY A 43 11.27 -0.38 -8.79
N LEU A 44 10.17 -0.28 -8.04
CA LEU A 44 9.38 -1.42 -7.58
C LEU A 44 8.01 -1.48 -8.27
N PRO A 45 7.38 -2.66 -8.36
CA PRO A 45 5.99 -2.76 -8.79
C PRO A 45 5.06 -1.99 -7.86
N VAL A 46 4.06 -1.33 -8.44
CA VAL A 46 3.03 -0.56 -7.70
C VAL A 46 2.36 -1.40 -6.60
N THR A 47 2.11 -2.68 -6.86
CA THR A 47 1.55 -3.64 -5.90
C THR A 47 2.46 -3.86 -4.69
N ARG A 48 3.79 -3.90 -4.91
CA ARG A 48 4.77 -4.07 -3.83
C ARG A 48 4.91 -2.80 -3.00
N CYS A 49 4.84 -1.63 -3.63
CA CYS A 49 4.76 -0.36 -2.91
C CYS A 49 3.47 -0.24 -2.09
N ALA A 50 2.32 -0.62 -2.64
CA ALA A 50 1.05 -0.65 -1.92
C ALA A 50 1.12 -1.55 -0.67
N ALA A 51 1.69 -2.76 -0.80
CA ALA A 51 1.87 -3.67 0.32
C ALA A 51 2.76 -3.08 1.43
N LEU A 52 3.82 -2.35 1.08
CA LEU A 52 4.69 -1.68 2.06
C LEU A 52 3.96 -0.52 2.78
N VAL A 53 3.14 0.24 2.06
CA VAL A 53 2.32 1.32 2.64
C VAL A 53 1.30 0.74 3.63
N VAL A 54 0.59 -0.33 3.24
CA VAL A 54 -0.38 -1.00 4.12
C VAL A 54 0.32 -1.56 5.36
N ALA A 55 1.45 -2.27 5.20
CA ALA A 55 2.21 -2.82 6.32
C ALA A 55 2.75 -1.73 7.27
N ALA A 56 3.17 -0.57 6.74
CA ALA A 56 3.64 0.55 7.55
C ALA A 56 2.52 1.23 8.35
N VAL A 57 1.28 1.23 7.83
CA VAL A 57 0.10 1.75 8.54
C VAL A 57 -0.37 0.76 9.61
N ASP A 58 -0.42 -0.52 9.28
CA ASP A 58 -0.79 -1.59 10.21
C ASP A 58 0.17 -1.65 11.41
N GLY A 59 1.48 -1.59 11.15
CA GLY A 59 2.51 -1.55 12.20
C GLY A 59 2.57 -0.26 13.02
N ARG A 60 1.90 0.82 12.60
CA ARG A 60 1.77 2.07 13.38
C ARG A 60 0.62 2.02 14.37
N MET A 61 -0.36 1.14 14.16
CA MET A 61 -1.52 0.96 15.06
C MET A 61 -1.28 -0.03 16.21
N GLY A 62 -0.09 -0.63 16.30
CA GLY A 62 0.31 -1.58 17.36
C GLY A 62 1.09 -0.94 18.50
#